data_AF-A0A7J2LE34-F1
#
_entry.id   AF-A0A7J2LE34-F1
#
_cell.length_a   1.000
_cell.length_b   1.000
_cell.length_c   1.000
_cell.angle_alpha   90.00
_cell.angle_beta   90.00
_cell.angle_gamma   90.00
#
_symmetry.space_group_name_H-M   'P 1'
#
loop_
_entity.id
_entity.type
_entity.pdbx_description
1 polymer ?
#
loop_
_entity_poly.entity_id
_entity_poly.type
_entity_poly.pdbx_seq_one_letter_code
_entity_poly.pdbx_strand_id
1 'polypeptide(L)'
;MKIAVPSTPPGGLKALVDPRVGRCQVFTIVEVENGKIKDVKVVQNTAAYAFGGAGIQAVQLLINHGVNVIIGGNIGPNAYMAMQQAGIQFIGGVMNITVEEAVKLYLEGKLRPTGMPPWGPGPGMGRGMGRGYGRWGRQF
;
A
#
# COMPACT_ATOMS: atom_id res chain seq x y z
N MET A 1 9.05 11.30 9.23
CA MET A 1 8.20 10.26 8.62
C MET A 1 8.86 9.74 7.36
N LYS A 2 8.71 8.45 7.04
CA LYS A 2 9.30 7.85 5.82
C LYS A 2 8.21 7.43 4.84
N ILE A 3 8.34 7.89 3.60
CA ILE A 3 7.40 7.63 2.52
C ILE A 3 8.12 6.79 1.46
N ALA A 4 7.60 5.62 1.14
CA ALA A 4 8.12 4.80 0.05
C ALA A 4 7.26 4.94 -1.20
N VAL A 5 7.93 5.15 -2.33
CA VAL A 5 7.31 5.26 -3.64
C VAL A 5 7.97 4.25 -4.57
N PRO A 6 7.23 3.29 -5.15
CA PRO A 6 7.76 2.42 -6.19
C PRO A 6 8.07 3.29 -7.40
N SER A 7 9.30 3.23 -7.88
CA SER A 7 9.75 4.09 -8.96
C SER A 7 10.45 3.29 -10.05
N THR A 8 10.46 3.81 -11.27
CA THR A 8 11.25 3.23 -12.36
C THR A 8 12.74 3.45 -12.10
N PRO A 9 13.63 2.49 -12.43
CA PRO A 9 15.08 2.70 -12.37
C PRO A 9 15.49 3.94 -13.18
N PRO A 10 16.48 4.72 -12.74
CA PRO A 10 17.39 4.48 -11.60
C PRO A 10 16.82 4.83 -10.22
N GLY A 11 15.54 5.26 -10.13
CA GLY A 11 14.93 5.77 -8.91
C GLY A 11 15.26 7.24 -8.64
N GLY A 12 14.83 7.73 -7.47
CA GLY A 12 15.03 9.12 -7.04
C GLY A 12 13.81 10.02 -7.28
N LEU A 13 13.93 11.29 -6.89
CA LEU A 13 12.82 12.26 -6.88
C LEU A 13 12.21 12.50 -8.27
N LYS A 14 13.03 12.48 -9.31
CA LYS A 14 12.61 12.70 -10.71
C LYS A 14 12.15 11.42 -11.41
N ALA A 15 12.27 10.26 -10.77
CA ALA A 15 11.81 9.02 -11.35
C ALA A 15 10.28 8.98 -11.37
N LEU A 16 9.72 8.30 -12.37
CA LEU A 16 8.29 8.09 -12.47
C LEU A 16 7.83 7.01 -11.49
N VAL A 17 6.63 7.17 -10.95
CA VAL A 17 5.99 6.16 -10.10
C VAL A 17 5.66 4.92 -10.93
N ASP A 18 6.15 3.76 -10.50
CA ASP A 18 5.80 2.48 -11.11
C ASP A 18 4.42 2.03 -10.60
N PRO A 19 3.46 1.71 -11.50
CA PRO A 19 2.13 1.28 -11.10
C PRO A 19 2.13 -0.07 -10.35
N ARG A 20 3.18 -0.88 -10.45
CA ARG A 20 3.27 -2.23 -9.88
C ARG A 20 4.06 -2.21 -8.58
N VAL A 21 3.40 -1.94 -7.45
CA VAL A 21 4.07 -1.83 -6.14
C VAL A 21 4.85 -3.11 -5.79
N GLY A 22 4.26 -4.29 -6.00
CA GLY A 22 4.91 -5.55 -5.58
C GLY A 22 6.03 -6.05 -6.49
N ARG A 23 6.08 -5.61 -7.75
CA ARG A 23 7.05 -6.06 -8.76
C ARG A 23 7.87 -4.92 -9.36
N CYS A 24 7.84 -3.73 -8.75
CA CYS A 24 8.71 -2.64 -9.17
C CYS A 24 10.17 -3.06 -8.97
N GLN A 25 11.07 -2.44 -9.73
CA GLN A 25 12.50 -2.77 -9.63
C GLN A 25 13.18 -2.03 -8.47
N VAL A 26 12.74 -0.81 -8.18
CA VAL A 26 13.30 0.01 -7.10
C VAL A 26 12.20 0.73 -6.33
N PHE A 27 12.47 1.00 -5.05
CA PHE A 27 11.69 1.86 -4.18
C PHE A 27 12.51 3.10 -3.85
N THR A 28 11.92 4.26 -4.07
CA THR A 28 12.48 5.52 -3.59
C THR A 28 11.85 5.83 -2.24
N ILE A 29 12.64 5.76 -1.18
CA ILE A 29 12.27 6.10 0.18
C ILE A 29 12.65 7.57 0.40
N VAL A 30 11.65 8.38 0.71
CA VAL A 30 11.80 9.80 0.99
C VAL A 30 11.55 10.02 2.48
N GLU A 31 12.56 10.57 3.16
CA GLU A 31 12.43 11.02 4.53
C GLU A 31 11.90 12.45 4.54
N VAL A 32 10.76 12.64 5.21
CA VAL A 32 10.15 13.95 5.40
C VAL A 32 10.15 14.33 6.87
N GLU A 33 10.64 15.53 7.17
CA GLU A 33 10.64 16.12 8.50
C GLU A 33 10.11 17.56 8.40
N ASN A 34 9.14 17.93 9.24
CA ASN A 34 8.48 19.25 9.21
C ASN A 34 7.95 19.67 7.81
N GLY A 35 7.44 18.71 7.03
CA GLY A 35 6.92 18.96 5.69
C GLY A 35 7.99 19.21 4.62
N LYS A 36 9.28 18.98 4.93
CA LYS A 36 10.39 19.12 3.98
C LYS A 36 11.09 17.78 3.76
N ILE A 37 11.50 17.54 2.52
CA ILE A 37 12.31 16.38 2.15
C ILE A 37 13.69 16.58 2.78
N LYS A 38 14.06 15.69 3.70
CA LYS A 38 15.35 15.71 4.39
C LYS A 38 16.37 14.82 3.70
N ASP A 39 15.94 13.61 3.34
CA ASP A 39 16.80 12.62 2.71
C ASP A 39 16.03 11.77 1.70
N VAL A 40 16.75 11.22 0.72
CA VAL A 40 16.19 10.38 -0.33
C VAL A 40 17.10 9.18 -0.54
N LYS A 41 16.55 7.99 -0.32
CA LYS A 41 17.26 6.73 -0.47
C LYS A 41 16.57 5.86 -1.50
N VAL A 42 17.32 5.39 -2.49
CA VAL A 42 16.83 4.39 -3.44
C VAL A 42 17.21 3.01 -2.91
N VAL A 43 16.21 2.13 -2.83
CA VAL A 43 16.37 0.73 -2.41
C VAL A 43 15.94 -0.18 -3.54
N GLN A 44 16.77 -1.16 -3.88
CA GLN A 44 16.40 -2.15 -4.88
C GLN A 44 15.39 -3.14 -4.31
N ASN A 45 14.36 -3.45 -5.09
CA ASN A 45 13.38 -4.45 -4.71
C ASN A 45 13.88 -5.85 -5.09
N THR A 46 14.46 -6.56 -4.13
CA THR A 46 14.87 -7.96 -4.32
C THR A 46 13.69 -8.87 -4.63
N ALA A 47 12.46 -8.48 -4.23
CA ALA A 47 11.25 -9.23 -4.51
C ALA A 47 10.76 -9.12 -5.96
N ALA A 48 11.33 -8.22 -6.78
CA ALA A 48 10.93 -8.04 -8.17
C ALA A 48 11.03 -9.34 -8.98
N TYR A 49 12.01 -10.19 -8.64
CA TYR A 49 12.28 -11.47 -9.29
C TYR A 49 11.67 -12.67 -8.56
N ALA A 50 10.90 -12.46 -7.49
CA ALA A 50 10.30 -13.55 -6.74
C ALA A 50 9.23 -14.27 -7.58
N PHE A 51 9.35 -15.60 -7.68
CA PHE A 51 8.39 -16.47 -8.38
C PHE A 51 6.96 -16.36 -7.81
N GLY A 52 6.84 -16.09 -6.52
CA GLY A 52 5.56 -15.91 -5.83
C GLY A 52 5.69 -14.96 -4.64
N GLY A 53 4.58 -14.28 -4.29
CA GLY A 53 4.54 -13.42 -3.10
C GLY A 53 5.37 -12.13 -3.18
N ALA A 54 5.76 -11.70 -4.38
CA ALA A 54 6.60 -10.50 -4.60
C ALA A 54 6.10 -9.26 -3.83
N GLY A 55 4.78 -9.05 -3.79
CA GLY A 55 4.19 -7.94 -3.02
C GLY A 55 4.38 -8.04 -1.50
N ILE A 56 4.28 -9.24 -0.91
CA ILE A 56 4.48 -9.40 0.54
C ILE A 56 5.95 -9.13 0.89
N GLN A 57 6.88 -9.70 0.11
CA GLN A 57 8.31 -9.50 0.32
C GLN A 57 8.72 -8.02 0.14
N ALA A 58 8.15 -7.35 -0.86
CA ALA A 58 8.35 -5.92 -1.06
C ALA A 58 7.86 -5.11 0.16
N VAL A 59 6.68 -5.40 0.69
CA VAL A 59 6.17 -4.76 1.91
C VAL A 59 7.07 -5.06 3.11
N GLN A 60 7.52 -6.30 3.27
CA GLN A 60 8.44 -6.69 4.36
C GLN A 60 9.76 -5.90 4.30
N LEU A 61 10.29 -5.70 3.11
CA LEU A 61 11.48 -4.88 2.89
C LEU A 61 11.23 -3.42 3.33
N LEU A 62 10.06 -2.85 3.02
CA LEU A 62 9.69 -1.50 3.45
C LEU A 62 9.49 -1.39 4.97
N ILE A 63 8.91 -2.42 5.60
CA ILE A 63 8.79 -2.53 7.07
C ILE A 63 10.18 -2.49 7.71
N ASN A 64 11.13 -3.26 7.18
CA ASN A 64 12.51 -3.30 7.68
C ASN A 64 13.23 -1.94 7.55
N HIS A 65 12.83 -1.11 6.58
CA HIS A 65 13.35 0.25 6.42
C HIS A 65 12.62 1.30 7.29
N GLY A 66 11.61 0.91 8.07
CA GLY A 66 10.84 1.81 8.92
C GLY A 66 9.93 2.75 8.15
N VAL A 67 9.40 2.31 7.01
CA VAL A 67 8.47 3.08 6.18
C VAL A 67 7.11 3.22 6.88
N ASN A 68 6.54 4.43 6.87
CA ASN A 68 5.23 4.71 7.47
C ASN A 68 4.12 4.77 6.42
N VAL A 69 4.45 5.21 5.21
CA VAL A 69 3.49 5.48 4.13
C VAL A 69 4.02 4.93 2.82
N ILE A 70 3.15 4.26 2.05
CA ILE A 70 3.45 3.77 0.71
C ILE A 70 2.53 4.48 -0.27
N ILE A 71 3.10 5.16 -1.26
CA ILE A 71 2.35 5.84 -2.32
C ILE A 71 2.62 5.12 -3.63
N GLY A 72 1.61 4.60 -4.29
CA GLY A 72 1.79 3.91 -5.56
C GLY A 72 0.50 3.62 -6.31
N GLY A 73 0.62 2.84 -7.38
CA GLY A 73 -0.52 2.48 -8.22
C GLY A 73 -1.37 1.38 -7.59
N ASN A 74 -1.04 0.13 -7.90
CA ASN A 74 -1.79 -1.04 -7.51
C ASN A 74 -0.98 -1.97 -6.60
N ILE A 75 -1.62 -2.45 -5.54
CA ILE A 75 -1.08 -3.41 -4.58
C ILE A 75 -1.98 -4.65 -4.53
N GLY A 76 -1.35 -5.83 -4.50
CA GLY A 76 -2.09 -7.09 -4.39
C GLY A 76 -2.73 -7.27 -3.01
N PRO A 77 -3.80 -8.06 -2.88
CA PRO A 77 -4.55 -8.23 -1.63
C PRO A 77 -3.67 -8.73 -0.47
N ASN A 78 -2.76 -9.67 -0.76
CA ASN A 78 -1.84 -10.21 0.25
C ASN A 78 -0.86 -9.17 0.79
N ALA A 79 -0.36 -8.29 -0.10
CA ALA A 79 0.57 -7.22 0.28
C ALA A 79 -0.14 -6.10 1.05
N TYR A 80 -1.39 -5.78 0.65
CA TYR A 80 -2.25 -4.84 1.38
C TYR A 80 -2.53 -5.33 2.81
N MET A 81 -2.79 -6.62 3.00
CA MET A 81 -2.95 -7.19 4.34
C MET A 81 -1.66 -7.09 5.18
N ALA A 82 -0.51 -7.45 4.60
CA ALA A 82 0.78 -7.40 5.31
C ALA A 82 1.12 -5.97 5.77
N MET A 83 0.87 -4.96 4.92
CA MET A 83 1.16 -3.57 5.28
C MET A 83 0.19 -3.06 6.36
N GLN A 84 -1.09 -3.47 6.33
CA GLN A 84 -2.08 -3.08 7.35
C GLN A 84 -1.69 -3.64 8.71
N GLN A 85 -1.25 -4.89 8.77
CA GLN A 85 -0.74 -5.51 10.00
C GLN A 85 0.47 -4.76 10.55
N ALA A 86 1.30 -4.20 9.69
CA ALA A 86 2.43 -3.37 10.08
C ALA A 86 2.06 -1.90 10.40
N GLY A 87 0.78 -1.53 10.29
CA GLY A 87 0.33 -0.15 10.52
C GLY A 87 0.80 0.86 9.48
N ILE A 88 1.18 0.39 8.28
CA ILE A 88 1.63 1.24 7.18
C ILE A 88 0.43 1.76 6.40
N GLN A 89 0.38 3.06 6.15
CA GLN A 89 -0.66 3.67 5.34
C GLN A 89 -0.36 3.50 3.85
N PHE A 90 -1.38 3.16 3.06
CA PHE A 90 -1.26 3.08 1.61
C PHE A 90 -2.12 4.11 0.91
N ILE A 91 -1.53 4.67 -0.13
CA ILE A 91 -2.15 5.62 -1.03
C ILE A 91 -2.05 5.01 -2.41
N GLY A 92 -3.18 4.47 -2.86
CA GLY A 92 -3.35 3.88 -4.18
C GLY A 92 -3.73 4.91 -5.24
N GLY A 93 -3.64 4.49 -6.50
CA GLY A 93 -4.11 5.27 -7.64
C GLY A 93 -3.14 6.35 -8.13
N VAL A 94 -1.90 6.34 -7.64
CA VAL A 94 -0.85 7.27 -8.08
C VAL A 94 -0.02 6.63 -9.19
N MET A 95 -0.06 7.21 -10.38
CA MET A 95 0.68 6.76 -11.56
C MET A 95 0.98 7.94 -12.49
N ASN A 96 1.99 7.80 -13.36
CA ASN A 96 2.39 8.81 -14.36
C ASN A 96 2.81 10.18 -13.79
N ILE A 97 3.14 10.25 -12.50
CA ILE A 97 3.76 11.43 -11.88
C ILE A 97 5.14 11.05 -11.35
N THR A 98 5.94 12.06 -11.01
CA THR A 98 7.25 11.85 -10.39
C THR A 98 7.13 11.54 -8.90
N VAL A 99 8.17 10.92 -8.32
CA VAL A 99 8.24 10.67 -6.86
C VAL A 99 8.12 11.98 -6.08
N GLU A 100 8.76 13.05 -6.55
CA GLU A 100 8.68 14.38 -5.93
C GLU A 100 7.25 14.90 -5.90
N GLU A 101 6.53 14.83 -7.02
CA GLU A 101 5.13 15.26 -7.11
C GLU A 101 4.23 14.42 -6.22
N ALA A 102 4.44 13.09 -6.19
CA ALA A 102 3.68 12.19 -5.32
C ALA A 102 3.84 12.58 -3.84
N VAL A 103 5.06 12.87 -3.40
CA VAL A 103 5.33 13.32 -2.03
C VAL A 103 4.72 14.70 -1.76
N LYS A 104 4.84 15.65 -2.70
CA LYS A 104 4.22 16.98 -2.55
C LYS A 104 2.70 16.90 -2.41
N LEU A 105 2.03 16.15 -3.29
CA LEU A 105 0.58 15.97 -3.25
C LEU A 105 0.11 15.28 -1.96
N TYR A 106 0.93 14.39 -1.40
CA TYR A 106 0.66 13.81 -0.09
C TYR A 106 0.76 14.84 1.03
N LEU A 107 1.81 15.66 1.04
CA LEU A 107 1.99 16.72 2.04
C LEU A 107 0.93 17.81 1.95
N GLU A 108 0.42 18.07 0.74
CA GLU A 108 -0.71 18.98 0.50
C GLU A 108 -2.07 18.38 0.91
N GLY A 109 -2.13 17.10 1.30
CA GLY A 109 -3.37 16.42 1.67
C GLY A 109 -4.31 16.15 0.48
N LYS A 110 -3.83 16.28 -0.75
CA LYS A 110 -4.61 16.00 -1.98
C LYS A 110 -4.75 14.51 -2.26
N LEU A 111 -3.80 13.71 -1.79
CA LEU A 111 -3.87 12.25 -1.90
C LEU A 111 -4.66 11.66 -0.73
N ARG A 112 -5.72 10.92 -1.05
CA ARG A 112 -6.55 10.24 -0.04
C ARG A 112 -5.99 8.85 0.24
N PRO A 113 -5.83 8.47 1.53
CA PRO A 113 -5.47 7.10 1.87
C PRO A 113 -6.56 6.16 1.37
N THR A 114 -6.16 5.11 0.66
CA THR A 114 -7.07 4.06 0.22
C THR A 114 -7.40 3.16 1.42
N GLY A 115 -8.36 3.60 2.22
CA GLY A 115 -8.94 2.82 3.34
C GLY A 115 -9.76 1.61 2.87
N MET A 116 -9.94 1.44 1.56
CA MET A 116 -10.63 0.32 0.95
C MET A 116 -9.65 -0.42 0.02
N PRO A 117 -9.54 -1.76 0.08
CA PRO A 117 -8.78 -2.51 -0.92
C PRO A 117 -9.30 -2.13 -2.31
N PRO A 118 -8.43 -1.99 -3.34
CA PRO A 118 -8.85 -1.73 -4.72
C PRO A 118 -9.77 -2.84 -5.27
N TRP A 119 -9.80 -3.98 -4.58
CA TRP A 119 -10.77 -5.05 -4.70
C TRP A 119 -11.85 -4.85 -3.63
N GLY A 120 -12.68 -3.83 -3.80
CA GLY A 120 -13.87 -3.69 -2.96
C GLY A 120 -14.75 -4.92 -3.11
N PRO A 121 -15.55 -5.29 -2.09
CA PRO A 121 -16.56 -6.32 -2.29
C PRO A 121 -17.46 -5.84 -3.42
N GLY A 122 -17.61 -6.65 -4.47
CA GLY A 122 -18.73 -6.47 -5.39
C GLY A 122 -20.03 -6.35 -4.57
N PRO A 123 -21.06 -5.67 -5.08
CA PRO A 123 -22.35 -5.61 -4.42
C PRO A 123 -22.93 -7.04 -4.32
N GLY A 124 -22.65 -7.75 -3.22
CA GLY A 124 -22.93 -9.19 -3.15
C GLY A 124 -22.74 -9.85 -1.79
N MET A 125 -22.51 -9.11 -0.70
CA MET A 125 -22.56 -9.67 0.65
C MET A 125 -23.61 -8.94 1.48
N GLY A 126 -24.86 -9.10 1.05
CA GLY A 126 -26.00 -8.94 1.95
C GLY A 126 -25.96 -10.03 3.01
N ARG A 127 -25.78 -9.60 4.27
CA ARG A 127 -26.40 -10.12 5.50
C ARG A 127 -27.08 -11.49 5.30
N GLY A 128 -26.57 -12.59 5.85
CA GLY A 128 -26.48 -12.79 7.28
C GLY A 128 -27.86 -12.73 7.94
N MET A 129 -28.51 -13.90 8.13
CA MET A 129 -29.06 -14.33 9.43
C MET A 129 -29.89 -15.61 9.25
N GLY A 130 -29.26 -16.74 9.56
CA GLY A 130 -29.99 -17.88 10.08
C GLY A 130 -30.74 -17.44 11.34
N ARG A 131 -32.07 -17.49 11.29
CA ARG A 131 -32.97 -17.33 12.43
C ARG A 131 -33.43 -18.73 12.86
N GLY A 132 -32.54 -19.49 13.48
CA GLY A 132 -32.94 -20.61 14.31
C GLY A 132 -33.03 -20.10 15.74
N TYR A 133 -34.24 -19.97 16.30
CA TYR A 133 -34.57 -20.11 17.73
C TYR A 133 -36.08 -19.89 17.93
N GLY A 134 -36.77 -20.94 18.39
CA GLY A 134 -38.17 -20.96 18.81
C GLY A 134 -38.53 -22.41 19.17
N ARG A 135 -37.97 -22.96 20.26
CA ARG A 135 -38.64 -23.06 21.56
C ARG A 135 -40.06 -23.62 21.44
N TRP A 136 -40.23 -24.94 21.54
CA TRP A 136 -41.42 -25.55 22.15
C TRP A 136 -41.06 -26.95 22.66
N GLY A 137 -40.86 -27.02 23.97
CA GLY A 137 -41.05 -28.23 24.74
C GLY A 137 -42.28 -28.05 25.63
N ARG A 138 -43.02 -29.15 25.81
CA ARG A 138 -44.06 -29.50 26.79
C ARG A 138 -45.55 -29.42 26.40
N GLN A 139 -46.17 -30.60 26.60
CA GLN A 139 -47.55 -30.94 27.06
C GLN A 139 -48.68 -30.57 26.09
N PHE A 140 -49.46 -31.52 25.57
CA PHE A 140 -50.37 -32.46 26.26
C PHE A 140 -50.41 -33.84 25.61
#